data_AF-A0A1C5FPI2-F1
#
_entry.id   AF-A0A1C5FPI2-F1
#
_cell.length_a   1.000
_cell.length_b   1.000
_cell.length_c   1.000
_cell.angle_alpha   90.00
_cell.angle_beta   90.00
_cell.angle_gamma   90.00
#
_symmetry.space_group_name_H-M   'P 1'
#
loop_
_entity.id
_entity.type
_entity.pdbx_description
1 polymer ?
#
loop_
_entity_poly.entity_id
_entity_poly.type
_entity_poly.pdbx_seq_one_letter_code
_entity_poly.pdbx_strand_id
1 'polypeptide(L)'
;MTDTVAAAPGAVRLNTATVTQYLSSQSSLTTSLTGDGAGRRRVVLLRSAPQWEGPAEPAWGEDRTAGVAVAPSPLAVHELVLDHLTGRRPGPAVLVVLTDREQNELDPAITARVHKQRIDMVDSWDVVREAFGARQIDPRLKDVNWAAEALLDATPPGGWPPVPGGWLSRQYALTALAQRRLRLGRYDTEGGTRRPGEDRLDAQSLLHWSTRPGAPERLLGLRGPERAGLTAFLGEEDQAGLAGRALLALIHAERGADAAAFGLVCAALWQHAQPAPETYQARGRAERYLGDQPPAVGEQLDALVGVFGRSAEEYVSALLTAGHRGGGADADQAREARRTSGIV
;
A
#
# COMPACT_ATOMS: atom_id res chain seq x y z
N MET A 1 -12.62 -28.78 20.96
CA MET A 1 -12.42 -27.32 20.75
C MET A 1 -11.62 -27.18 19.48
N THR A 2 -12.27 -26.80 18.39
CA THR A 2 -11.60 -26.47 17.13
C THR A 2 -11.04 -25.06 17.28
N ASP A 3 -9.74 -24.94 17.54
CA ASP A 3 -9.05 -23.67 17.40
C ASP A 3 -9.12 -23.24 15.95
N THR A 4 -10.05 -22.35 15.64
CA THR A 4 -10.03 -21.58 14.40
C THR A 4 -8.86 -20.62 14.51
N VAL A 5 -7.68 -21.05 14.08
CA VAL A 5 -6.56 -20.15 13.80
C VAL A 5 -7.05 -19.19 12.73
N ALA A 6 -7.32 -17.96 13.13
CA ALA A 6 -7.76 -16.91 12.22
C ALA A 6 -6.70 -16.74 11.12
N ALA A 7 -7.11 -16.93 9.87
CA ALA A 7 -6.26 -16.63 8.71
C ALA A 7 -5.79 -15.18 8.82
N ALA A 8 -4.50 -14.92 8.59
CA ALA A 8 -4.05 -13.54 8.44
C ALA A 8 -4.85 -12.89 7.28
N PRO A 9 -5.44 -11.70 7.47
CA PRO A 9 -6.22 -11.05 6.41
C PRO A 9 -5.31 -10.75 5.20
N GLY A 10 -5.72 -11.18 4.01
CA GLY A 10 -5.08 -10.79 2.74
C GLY A 10 -4.39 -11.88 1.93
N ALA A 11 -4.36 -13.13 2.40
CA ALA A 11 -3.80 -14.23 1.61
C ALA A 11 -4.87 -14.82 0.66
N VAL A 12 -4.65 -14.73 -0.65
CA VAL A 12 -5.61 -15.22 -1.67
C VAL A 12 -5.64 -16.74 -1.65
N ARG A 13 -6.83 -17.34 -1.74
CA ARG A 13 -6.96 -18.80 -1.93
C ARG A 13 -6.48 -19.18 -3.32
N LEU A 14 -5.48 -20.06 -3.41
CA LEU A 14 -5.02 -20.60 -4.68
C LEU A 14 -5.84 -21.83 -5.05
N ASN A 15 -6.22 -21.93 -6.33
CA ASN A 15 -6.90 -23.09 -6.87
C ASN A 15 -5.91 -24.03 -7.59
N THR A 16 -6.40 -25.20 -8.02
CA THR A 16 -5.58 -26.20 -8.69
C THR A 16 -4.96 -25.71 -9.99
N ALA A 17 -5.71 -25.01 -10.83
CA ALA A 17 -5.22 -24.50 -12.11
C ALA A 17 -4.08 -23.49 -11.93
N THR A 18 -4.21 -22.60 -10.95
CA THR A 18 -3.19 -21.59 -10.63
C THR A 18 -1.88 -22.21 -10.15
N VAL A 19 -1.97 -23.22 -9.27
CA VAL A 19 -0.77 -23.95 -8.79
C VAL A 19 -0.11 -24.73 -9.93
N THR A 20 -0.87 -25.48 -10.74
CA THR A 20 -0.29 -26.27 -11.84
C THR A 20 0.29 -25.40 -12.93
N GLN A 21 -0.37 -24.30 -13.30
CA GLN A 21 0.14 -23.32 -14.26
C GLN A 21 1.43 -22.65 -13.76
N TYR A 22 1.49 -22.28 -12.47
CA TYR A 22 2.71 -21.77 -11.87
C TYR A 22 3.85 -22.78 -12.00
N LEU A 23 3.62 -24.03 -11.61
CA LEU A 23 4.64 -25.08 -11.70
C LEU A 23 5.11 -25.30 -13.15
N SER A 24 4.19 -25.36 -14.11
CA SER A 24 4.49 -25.52 -15.54
C SER A 24 5.28 -24.35 -16.13
N SER A 25 5.10 -23.14 -15.63
CA SER A 25 5.87 -21.96 -16.08
C SER A 25 7.29 -21.90 -15.51
N GLN A 26 7.62 -22.68 -14.48
CA GLN A 26 8.96 -22.71 -13.88
C GLN A 26 9.90 -23.67 -14.63
N SER A 27 10.58 -23.16 -15.66
CA SER A 27 11.61 -23.91 -16.40
C SER A 27 12.78 -24.34 -15.51
N SER A 28 13.21 -23.51 -14.56
CA SER A 28 14.30 -23.83 -13.63
C SER A 28 13.95 -24.96 -12.65
N LEU A 29 12.68 -25.03 -12.20
CA LEU A 29 12.18 -26.13 -11.39
C LEU A 29 12.25 -27.43 -12.20
N THR A 30 11.77 -27.38 -13.45
CA THR A 30 11.80 -28.50 -14.39
C THR A 30 13.22 -29.00 -14.63
N THR A 31 14.17 -28.11 -14.93
CA THR A 31 15.58 -28.47 -15.13
C THR A 31 16.18 -29.10 -13.86
N SER A 32 15.81 -28.60 -12.68
CA SER A 32 16.34 -29.11 -11.40
C SER A 32 15.88 -30.53 -11.03
N LEU A 33 14.85 -31.04 -11.71
CA LEU A 33 14.28 -32.38 -11.55
C LEU A 33 14.80 -33.38 -12.60
N THR A 34 15.50 -32.89 -13.63
CA THR A 34 16.07 -33.71 -14.72
C THR A 34 17.59 -33.83 -14.58
N GLY A 35 18.21 -34.84 -15.22
CA GLY A 35 19.67 -35.05 -15.18
C GLY A 35 20.18 -35.41 -13.77
N ASP A 36 21.27 -34.77 -13.32
CA ASP A 36 21.88 -34.95 -11.98
C ASP A 36 20.96 -34.57 -10.80
N GLY A 37 19.81 -33.96 -11.10
CA GLY A 37 18.74 -33.65 -10.15
C GLY A 37 17.65 -34.70 -10.04
N ALA A 38 17.68 -35.75 -10.86
CA ALA A 38 16.67 -36.81 -10.86
C ALA A 38 16.59 -37.48 -9.47
N GLY A 39 15.39 -37.46 -8.88
CA GLY A 39 15.14 -37.99 -7.53
C GLY A 39 15.40 -37.00 -6.39
N ARG A 40 15.95 -35.80 -6.64
CA ARG A 40 16.05 -34.77 -5.61
C ARG A 40 14.69 -34.15 -5.32
N ARG A 41 14.38 -34.06 -4.04
CA ARG A 41 13.15 -33.41 -3.57
C ARG A 41 13.28 -31.89 -3.61
N ARG A 42 12.19 -31.22 -3.96
CA ARG A 42 12.06 -29.76 -4.09
C ARG A 42 10.86 -29.28 -3.32
N VAL A 43 11.00 -28.14 -2.68
CA VAL A 43 9.90 -27.44 -2.02
C VAL A 43 9.71 -26.09 -2.68
N VAL A 44 8.47 -25.74 -2.99
CA VAL A 44 8.05 -24.43 -3.47
C VAL A 44 7.16 -23.83 -2.40
N LEU A 45 7.50 -22.64 -1.91
CA LEU A 45 6.65 -21.90 -0.98
C LEU A 45 5.80 -20.92 -1.79
N LEU A 46 4.47 -20.98 -1.63
CA LEU A 46 3.53 -20.07 -2.27
C LEU A 46 2.74 -19.29 -1.22
N ARG A 47 2.74 -17.96 -1.36
CA ARG A 47 1.94 -17.09 -0.51
C ARG A 47 0.47 -17.22 -0.87
N SER A 48 -0.35 -17.67 0.07
CA SER A 48 -1.78 -17.92 -0.11
C SER A 48 -2.48 -18.20 1.22
N ALA A 49 -3.81 -18.12 1.26
CA ALA A 49 -4.53 -18.60 2.44
C ALA A 49 -4.11 -20.06 2.72
N PRO A 50 -3.89 -20.47 3.98
CA PRO A 50 -3.45 -21.82 4.33
C PRO A 50 -4.63 -22.81 4.22
N GLN A 51 -5.24 -22.87 3.04
CA GLN A 51 -6.45 -23.61 2.71
C GLN A 51 -6.28 -24.19 1.32
N TRP A 52 -6.66 -25.46 1.14
CA TRP A 52 -6.55 -26.17 -0.12
C TRP A 52 -7.75 -27.09 -0.29
N GLU A 53 -8.50 -26.90 -1.38
CA GLU A 53 -9.68 -27.70 -1.73
C GLU A 53 -9.43 -28.57 -2.98
N GLY A 54 -8.22 -28.52 -3.55
CA GLY A 54 -7.83 -29.31 -4.71
C GLY A 54 -7.36 -30.73 -4.37
N PRO A 55 -6.97 -31.53 -5.39
CA PRO A 55 -6.36 -32.84 -5.17
C PRO A 55 -5.07 -32.71 -4.35
N ALA A 56 -4.73 -33.72 -3.56
CA ALA A 56 -3.50 -33.72 -2.76
C ALA A 56 -2.23 -33.75 -3.62
N GLU A 57 -2.33 -34.36 -4.81
CA GLU A 57 -1.23 -34.51 -5.77
C GLU A 57 -1.68 -34.12 -7.19
N PRO A 58 -1.92 -32.83 -7.48
CA PRO A 58 -2.25 -32.38 -8.82
C PRO A 58 -1.16 -32.74 -9.84
N ALA A 59 -1.58 -33.18 -11.02
CA ALA A 59 -0.72 -33.34 -12.17
C ALA A 59 -0.37 -31.98 -12.78
N TRP A 60 0.88 -31.81 -13.21
CA TRP A 60 1.39 -30.62 -13.88
C TRP A 60 2.36 -31.02 -15.00
N GLY A 61 2.14 -30.54 -16.23
CA GLY A 61 2.87 -31.02 -17.41
C GLY A 61 2.47 -32.43 -17.84
N GLU A 62 3.25 -33.06 -18.72
CA GLU A 62 2.86 -34.33 -19.37
C GLU A 62 2.94 -35.57 -18.46
N ASP A 63 3.80 -35.60 -17.42
CA ASP A 63 4.00 -36.79 -16.56
C ASP A 63 4.51 -36.45 -15.13
N ARG A 64 4.09 -35.32 -14.54
CA ARG A 64 4.57 -34.94 -13.21
C ARG A 64 3.43 -34.63 -12.27
N THR A 65 3.64 -34.95 -11.00
CA THR A 65 2.74 -34.58 -9.91
C THR A 65 3.49 -33.74 -8.88
N ALA A 66 2.76 -32.92 -8.14
CA ALA A 66 3.29 -32.15 -7.02
C ALA A 66 2.38 -32.33 -5.81
N GLY A 67 2.94 -32.59 -4.64
CA GLY A 67 2.18 -32.64 -3.41
C GLY A 67 1.81 -31.23 -2.99
N VAL A 68 0.61 -31.01 -2.49
CA VAL A 68 0.20 -29.72 -1.95
C VAL A 68 -0.08 -29.85 -0.46
N ALA A 69 0.44 -28.92 0.35
CA ALA A 69 0.16 -28.82 1.77
C ALA A 69 -0.05 -27.39 2.20
N VAL A 70 -0.82 -27.23 3.27
CA VAL A 70 -1.08 -25.93 3.89
C VAL A 70 -0.25 -25.79 5.15
N ALA A 71 0.27 -24.59 5.38
CA ALA A 71 1.08 -24.25 6.54
C ALA A 71 0.57 -22.94 7.17
N PRO A 72 -0.24 -23.03 8.24
CA PRO A 72 -0.83 -21.85 8.89
C PRO A 72 0.14 -21.09 9.81
N SER A 73 1.38 -21.56 9.96
CA SER A 73 2.37 -20.95 10.86
C SER A 73 3.81 -21.15 10.34
N PRO A 74 4.78 -20.35 10.81
CA PRO A 74 6.19 -20.51 10.43
C PRO A 74 6.75 -21.88 10.82
N LEU A 75 6.30 -22.42 11.97
CA LEU A 75 6.67 -23.76 12.44
C LEU A 75 6.12 -24.85 11.49
N ALA A 76 4.86 -24.72 11.05
CA ALA A 76 4.29 -25.66 10.09
C ALA A 76 5.05 -25.64 8.75
N VAL A 77 5.49 -24.45 8.29
CA VAL A 77 6.35 -24.34 7.10
C VAL A 77 7.66 -25.11 7.34
N HIS A 78 8.29 -24.94 8.50
CA HIS A 78 9.54 -25.59 8.86
C HIS A 78 9.43 -27.12 8.84
N GLU A 79 8.41 -27.67 9.51
CA GLU A 79 8.17 -29.12 9.58
C GLU A 79 7.93 -29.72 8.19
N LEU A 80 7.04 -29.11 7.39
CA LEU A 80 6.72 -29.59 6.05
C LEU A 80 7.93 -29.57 5.11
N VAL A 81 8.74 -28.52 5.18
CA VAL A 81 9.98 -28.41 4.38
C VAL A 81 10.97 -29.50 4.77
N LEU A 82 11.24 -29.68 6.07
CA LEU A 82 12.21 -30.67 6.53
C LEU A 82 11.74 -32.10 6.27
N ASP A 83 10.49 -32.44 6.58
CA ASP A 83 9.96 -33.79 6.39
C ASP A 83 9.95 -34.17 4.91
N HIS A 84 9.68 -33.21 4.03
CA HIS A 84 9.79 -33.43 2.60
C HIS A 84 11.22 -33.70 2.18
N LEU A 85 12.15 -32.80 2.50
CA LEU A 85 13.55 -32.88 2.07
C LEU A 85 14.28 -34.10 2.65
N THR A 86 13.91 -34.54 3.86
CA THR A 86 14.48 -35.73 4.52
C THR A 86 13.86 -37.05 4.07
N GLY A 87 12.83 -37.02 3.21
CA GLY A 87 12.18 -38.24 2.72
C GLY A 87 11.11 -38.81 3.65
N ARG A 88 10.90 -38.23 4.84
CA ARG A 88 9.91 -38.71 5.83
C ARG A 88 8.47 -38.58 5.34
N ARG A 89 8.20 -37.60 4.50
CA ARG A 89 6.89 -37.44 3.87
C ARG A 89 6.79 -38.30 2.59
N PRO A 90 5.80 -39.20 2.44
CA PRO A 90 5.56 -39.88 1.17
C PRO A 90 4.95 -38.91 0.14
N GLY A 91 5.16 -39.19 -1.14
CA GLY A 91 4.60 -38.39 -2.23
C GLY A 91 5.62 -38.03 -3.31
N PRO A 92 5.24 -37.14 -4.25
CA PRO A 92 6.07 -36.78 -5.39
C PRO A 92 7.32 -35.98 -5.00
N ALA A 93 8.27 -35.83 -5.91
CA ALA A 93 9.52 -35.11 -5.65
C ALA A 93 9.30 -33.61 -5.35
N VAL A 94 8.21 -33.01 -5.84
CA VAL A 94 7.88 -31.60 -5.61
C VAL A 94 6.79 -31.47 -4.54
N LEU A 95 7.04 -30.64 -3.54
CA LEU A 95 6.05 -30.21 -2.56
C LEU A 95 5.78 -28.71 -2.71
N VAL A 96 4.53 -28.33 -2.86
CA VAL A 96 4.03 -26.96 -2.77
C VAL A 96 3.47 -26.73 -1.37
N VAL A 97 4.01 -25.74 -0.67
CA VAL A 97 3.53 -25.32 0.65
C VAL A 97 2.83 -23.97 0.52
N LEU A 98 1.53 -23.98 0.83
CA LEU A 98 0.65 -22.81 0.83
C LEU A 98 0.67 -22.17 2.22
N THR A 99 1.11 -20.93 2.32
CA THR A 99 1.22 -20.23 3.60
C THR A 99 0.82 -18.77 3.50
N ASP A 100 0.16 -18.25 4.54
CA ASP A 100 -0.15 -16.83 4.68
C ASP A 100 1.00 -16.02 5.30
N ARG A 101 2.08 -16.70 5.70
CA ARG A 101 3.26 -16.07 6.31
C ARG A 101 4.05 -15.24 5.31
N GLU A 102 4.60 -14.14 5.80
CA GLU A 102 5.55 -13.30 5.09
C GLU A 102 6.96 -13.91 5.13
N GLN A 103 7.80 -13.52 4.17
CA GLN A 103 9.16 -14.05 4.07
C GLN A 103 10.03 -13.65 5.28
N ASN A 104 9.78 -12.48 5.89
CA ASN A 104 10.46 -12.02 7.09
C ASN A 104 10.05 -12.77 8.37
N GLU A 105 8.92 -13.49 8.35
CA GLU A 105 8.47 -14.35 9.45
C GLU A 105 9.14 -15.73 9.41
N LEU A 106 9.81 -16.08 8.30
CA LEU A 106 10.48 -17.37 8.14
C LEU A 106 11.97 -17.29 8.48
N ASP A 107 12.49 -18.38 9.05
CA ASP A 107 13.92 -18.57 9.26
C ASP A 107 14.67 -18.53 7.90
N PRO A 108 15.69 -17.66 7.74
CA PRO A 108 16.54 -17.63 6.56
C PRO A 108 17.12 -19.00 6.18
N ALA A 109 17.38 -19.86 7.16
CA ALA A 109 17.88 -21.21 6.94
C ALA A 109 16.87 -22.10 6.21
N ILE A 110 15.57 -21.99 6.52
CA ILE A 110 14.52 -22.71 5.79
C ILE A 110 14.36 -22.13 4.40
N THR A 111 14.34 -20.80 4.31
CA THR A 111 14.22 -20.08 3.05
C THR A 111 15.35 -20.47 2.08
N ALA A 112 16.59 -20.65 2.54
CA ALA A 112 17.72 -21.08 1.70
C ALA A 112 17.57 -22.48 1.07
N ARG A 113 16.67 -23.33 1.60
CA ARG A 113 16.46 -24.72 1.16
C ARG A 113 15.29 -24.90 0.21
N VAL A 114 14.46 -23.87 0.03
CA VAL A 114 13.31 -23.90 -0.88
C VAL A 114 13.69 -23.38 -2.27
N HIS A 115 12.91 -23.74 -3.28
CA HIS A 115 13.09 -23.27 -4.65
C HIS A 115 13.10 -21.73 -4.69
N LYS A 116 14.05 -21.14 -5.43
CA LYS A 116 14.32 -19.68 -5.52
C LYS A 116 14.66 -18.97 -4.21
N GLN A 117 14.84 -19.70 -3.12
CA GLN A 117 15.20 -19.13 -1.81
C GLN A 117 14.25 -18.01 -1.35
N ARG A 118 12.96 -18.15 -1.62
CA ARG A 118 11.92 -17.18 -1.24
C ARG A 118 10.54 -17.80 -1.20
N ILE A 119 9.59 -17.11 -0.57
CA ILE A 119 8.17 -17.36 -0.78
C ILE A 119 7.79 -16.69 -2.11
N ASP A 120 7.38 -17.48 -3.10
CA ASP A 120 6.89 -16.92 -4.37
C ASP A 120 5.41 -16.59 -4.22
N MET A 121 4.95 -15.57 -4.94
CA MET A 121 3.54 -15.28 -5.04
C MET A 121 3.11 -15.72 -6.43
N VAL A 122 2.09 -16.58 -6.52
CA VAL A 122 1.55 -16.93 -7.84
C VAL A 122 0.88 -15.68 -8.41
N ASP A 123 1.13 -15.42 -9.71
CA ASP A 123 0.94 -14.18 -10.47
C ASP A 123 -0.39 -13.45 -10.15
N SER A 124 -0.41 -12.77 -9.00
CA SER A 124 -1.59 -12.06 -8.47
C SER A 124 -1.94 -10.88 -9.35
N TRP A 125 -0.97 -10.42 -10.14
CA TRP A 125 -1.11 -9.36 -11.10
C TRP A 125 -1.97 -9.71 -12.31
N ASP A 126 -2.10 -10.98 -12.69
CA ASP A 126 -3.08 -11.36 -13.73
C ASP A 126 -4.52 -11.21 -13.22
N VAL A 127 -4.77 -11.56 -11.95
CA VAL A 127 -6.07 -11.35 -11.29
C VAL A 127 -6.35 -9.87 -11.12
N VAL A 128 -5.36 -9.08 -10.71
CA VAL A 128 -5.50 -7.61 -10.61
C VAL A 128 -5.76 -7.00 -11.99
N ARG A 129 -5.03 -7.43 -13.03
CA ARG A 129 -5.25 -7.00 -14.41
C ARG A 129 -6.70 -7.23 -14.83
N GLU A 130 -7.25 -8.42 -14.57
CA GLU A 130 -8.65 -8.76 -14.86
C GLU A 130 -9.63 -7.93 -14.03
N ALA A 131 -9.37 -7.76 -12.72
CA ALA A 131 -10.20 -6.97 -11.83
C ALA A 131 -10.30 -5.49 -12.26
N PHE A 132 -9.26 -4.98 -12.90
CA PHE A 132 -9.18 -3.62 -13.47
C PHE A 132 -9.61 -3.56 -14.95
N GLY A 133 -10.04 -4.67 -15.56
CA GLY A 133 -10.39 -4.73 -16.98
C GLY A 133 -9.25 -4.33 -17.92
N ALA A 134 -7.99 -4.49 -17.49
CA ALA A 134 -6.81 -4.12 -18.25
C ALA A 134 -6.41 -5.23 -19.23
N ARG A 135 -5.81 -4.85 -20.36
CA ARG A 135 -5.24 -5.79 -21.35
C ARG A 135 -3.75 -6.04 -21.07
N GLN A 136 -3.05 -5.02 -20.57
CA GLN A 136 -1.63 -5.05 -20.27
C GLN A 136 -1.37 -4.49 -18.88
N ILE A 137 -0.26 -4.93 -18.28
CA ILE A 137 0.23 -4.45 -17.01
C ILE A 137 1.66 -3.93 -17.17
N ASP A 138 1.98 -2.83 -16.49
CA ASP A 138 3.35 -2.33 -16.36
C ASP A 138 4.25 -3.39 -15.67
N PRO A 139 5.35 -3.83 -16.31
CA PRO A 139 6.27 -4.82 -15.72
C PRO A 139 6.81 -4.42 -14.34
N ARG A 140 6.95 -3.11 -14.06
CA ARG A 140 7.43 -2.61 -12.76
C ARG A 140 6.50 -2.95 -11.61
N LEU A 141 5.22 -3.23 -11.88
CA LEU A 141 4.27 -3.67 -10.86
C LEU A 141 4.63 -5.05 -10.30
N LYS A 142 5.29 -5.90 -11.08
CA LYS A 142 5.72 -7.24 -10.63
C LYS A 142 6.74 -7.18 -9.48
N ASP A 143 7.44 -6.06 -9.31
CA ASP A 143 8.37 -5.84 -8.20
C ASP A 143 7.66 -5.30 -6.94
N VAL A 144 6.38 -4.91 -7.03
CA VAL A 144 5.59 -4.27 -5.98
C VAL A 144 4.55 -5.26 -5.43
N ASN A 145 5.03 -6.36 -4.87
CA ASN A 145 4.21 -7.49 -4.41
C ASN A 145 3.11 -7.12 -3.41
N TRP A 146 3.41 -6.22 -2.47
CA TRP A 146 2.42 -5.73 -1.50
C TRP A 146 1.23 -5.05 -2.17
N ALA A 147 1.41 -4.44 -3.35
CA ALA A 147 0.35 -3.69 -4.01
C ALA A 147 -0.70 -4.61 -4.64
N ALA A 148 -0.29 -5.75 -5.21
CA ALA A 148 -1.24 -6.69 -5.80
C ALA A 148 -2.25 -7.20 -4.77
N GLU A 149 -1.75 -7.67 -3.62
CA GLU A 149 -2.57 -8.14 -2.51
C GLU A 149 -3.46 -7.01 -1.95
N ALA A 150 -2.90 -5.81 -1.76
CA ALA A 150 -3.65 -4.67 -1.24
C ALA A 150 -4.78 -4.24 -2.19
N LEU A 151 -4.56 -4.31 -3.50
CA LEU A 151 -5.56 -4.01 -4.52
C LEU A 151 -6.70 -5.03 -4.55
N LEU A 152 -6.38 -6.31 -4.40
CA LEU A 152 -7.41 -7.35 -4.33
C LEU A 152 -8.23 -7.22 -3.05
N ASP A 153 -7.59 -6.98 -1.91
CA ASP A 153 -8.26 -6.78 -0.61
C ASP A 153 -9.11 -5.50 -0.58
N ALA A 154 -8.64 -4.42 -1.21
CA ALA A 154 -9.35 -3.14 -1.24
C ALA A 154 -10.46 -3.06 -2.31
N THR A 155 -10.74 -4.15 -3.04
CA THR A 155 -11.71 -4.17 -4.15
C THR A 155 -13.06 -3.58 -3.72
N PRO A 156 -13.56 -2.53 -4.40
CA PRO A 156 -14.82 -1.90 -4.02
C PRO A 156 -16.04 -2.79 -4.38
N PRO A 157 -17.19 -2.61 -3.71
CA PRO A 157 -18.43 -3.29 -4.08
C PRO A 157 -18.87 -2.79 -5.47
N GLY A 158 -18.62 -3.60 -6.50
CA GLY A 158 -18.79 -3.21 -7.92
C GLY A 158 -17.52 -3.35 -8.77
N GLY A 159 -16.38 -3.69 -8.16
CA GLY A 159 -15.12 -3.90 -8.88
C GLY A 159 -14.37 -2.60 -9.20
N TRP A 160 -13.12 -2.76 -9.62
CA TRP A 160 -12.29 -1.61 -9.97
C TRP A 160 -12.78 -0.95 -11.25
N PRO A 161 -12.66 0.38 -11.39
CA PRO A 161 -12.96 1.07 -12.63
C PRO A 161 -12.04 0.55 -13.74
N PRO A 162 -12.58 0.33 -14.96
CA PRO A 162 -11.77 -0.13 -16.07
C PRO A 162 -10.70 0.90 -16.39
N VAL A 163 -9.46 0.44 -16.60
CA VAL A 163 -8.34 1.34 -16.89
C VAL A 163 -8.53 1.97 -18.28
N PRO A 164 -8.49 3.31 -18.39
CA PRO A 164 -8.52 3.97 -19.70
C PRO A 164 -7.37 3.48 -20.59
N GLY A 165 -7.69 3.03 -21.81
CA GLY A 165 -6.70 2.51 -22.75
C GLY A 165 -6.18 1.08 -22.46
N GLY A 166 -6.63 0.44 -21.38
CA GLY A 166 -6.34 -0.97 -21.09
C GLY A 166 -4.91 -1.26 -20.64
N TRP A 167 -4.13 -0.27 -20.23
CA TRP A 167 -2.79 -0.46 -19.67
C TRP A 167 -2.73 -0.04 -18.21
N LEU A 168 -2.59 -1.02 -17.30
CA LEU A 168 -2.48 -0.78 -15.86
C LEU A 168 -1.05 -0.38 -15.50
N SER A 169 -0.83 0.93 -15.34
CA SER A 169 0.46 1.48 -14.88
C SER A 169 0.63 1.41 -13.36
N ARG A 170 1.89 1.42 -12.88
CA ARG A 170 2.18 1.52 -11.44
C ARG A 170 1.48 2.71 -10.81
N GLN A 171 1.59 3.86 -11.47
CA GLN A 171 0.99 5.11 -11.04
C GLN A 171 -0.53 4.97 -10.87
N TYR A 172 -1.22 4.45 -11.87
CA TYR A 172 -2.68 4.30 -11.82
C TYR A 172 -3.12 3.34 -10.71
N ALA A 173 -2.46 2.18 -10.61
CA ALA A 173 -2.78 1.15 -9.63
C ALA A 173 -2.62 1.67 -8.19
N LEU A 174 -1.48 2.32 -7.88
CA LEU A 174 -1.20 2.84 -6.56
C LEU A 174 -2.05 4.06 -6.21
N THR A 175 -2.37 4.93 -7.19
CA THR A 175 -3.34 6.02 -6.98
C THR A 175 -4.73 5.48 -6.64
N ALA A 176 -5.22 4.48 -7.38
CA ALA A 176 -6.51 3.85 -7.11
C ALA A 176 -6.55 3.19 -5.72
N LEU A 177 -5.47 2.53 -5.33
CA LEU A 177 -5.33 1.93 -3.99
C LEU A 177 -5.33 3.00 -2.89
N ALA A 178 -4.52 4.05 -3.03
CA ALA A 178 -4.42 5.14 -2.07
C ALA A 178 -5.77 5.83 -1.88
N GLN A 179 -6.46 6.15 -2.98
CA GLN A 179 -7.80 6.74 -2.93
C GLN A 179 -8.78 5.86 -2.17
N ARG A 180 -8.74 4.54 -2.40
CA ARG A 180 -9.64 3.59 -1.77
C ARG A 180 -9.38 3.43 -0.28
N ARG A 181 -8.12 3.24 0.11
CA ARG A 181 -7.72 3.02 1.51
C ARG A 181 -7.86 4.28 2.37
N LEU A 182 -7.48 5.42 1.81
CA LEU A 182 -7.48 6.70 2.51
C LEU A 182 -8.83 7.44 2.39
N ARG A 183 -9.77 6.90 1.60
CA ARG A 183 -11.08 7.51 1.29
C ARG A 183 -10.94 8.90 0.67
N LEU A 184 -10.10 9.00 -0.35
CA LEU A 184 -9.86 10.22 -1.12
C LEU A 184 -10.58 10.18 -2.47
N GLY A 185 -10.77 11.37 -3.07
CA GLY A 185 -11.32 11.54 -4.42
C GLY A 185 -12.68 10.86 -4.57
N ARG A 186 -12.80 9.96 -5.55
CA ARG A 186 -14.04 9.18 -5.80
C ARG A 186 -14.56 8.33 -4.63
N TYR A 187 -13.74 8.02 -3.64
CA TYR A 187 -14.13 7.23 -2.47
C TYR A 187 -14.31 8.09 -1.21
N ASP A 188 -14.26 9.41 -1.37
CA ASP A 188 -14.62 10.34 -0.33
C ASP A 188 -16.11 10.18 0.01
N THR A 189 -16.37 9.87 1.28
CA THR A 189 -17.72 9.66 1.82
C THR A 189 -18.13 10.78 2.79
N GLU A 190 -17.21 11.71 3.08
CA GLU A 190 -17.31 12.62 4.23
C GLU A 190 -17.30 14.11 3.83
N GLY A 191 -17.24 14.51 2.53
CA GLY A 191 -17.29 15.93 2.18
C GLY A 191 -17.64 16.33 0.74
N GLY A 192 -18.62 17.24 0.61
CA GLY A 192 -18.64 18.41 -0.30
C GLY A 192 -18.72 18.23 -1.84
N THR A 193 -19.13 19.30 -2.54
CA THR A 193 -19.15 19.39 -4.02
C THR A 193 -17.77 19.07 -4.61
N ARG A 194 -17.71 17.95 -5.33
CA ARG A 194 -16.56 17.45 -6.08
C ARG A 194 -15.93 18.54 -6.94
N ARG A 195 -14.70 18.96 -6.64
CA ARG A 195 -13.93 19.87 -7.51
C ARG A 195 -13.30 19.09 -8.68
N PRO A 196 -13.34 19.61 -9.91
CA PRO A 196 -12.60 19.02 -11.04
C PRO A 196 -11.11 18.96 -10.72
N GLY A 197 -10.51 17.76 -10.76
CA GLY A 197 -9.09 17.53 -10.45
C GLY A 197 -8.80 16.83 -9.10
N GLU A 198 -9.83 16.54 -8.28
CA GLU A 198 -9.72 15.86 -6.97
C GLU A 198 -9.21 14.40 -7.01
N ASP A 199 -8.94 13.85 -8.19
CA ASP A 199 -8.32 12.53 -8.29
C ASP A 199 -6.79 12.59 -8.08
N ARG A 200 -6.21 13.79 -7.92
CA ARG A 200 -4.77 14.00 -7.67
C ARG A 200 -4.43 13.76 -6.20
N LEU A 201 -3.29 13.12 -5.95
CA LEU A 201 -2.73 12.89 -4.62
C LEU A 201 -1.65 13.95 -4.31
N ASP A 202 -2.00 15.22 -4.49
CA ASP A 202 -1.07 16.34 -4.26
C ASP A 202 -1.05 16.79 -2.79
N ALA A 203 -0.10 17.68 -2.47
CA ALA A 203 0.12 18.16 -1.12
C ALA A 203 -1.12 18.85 -0.51
N GLN A 204 -1.85 19.63 -1.32
CA GLN A 204 -3.08 20.32 -0.90
C GLN A 204 -4.17 19.31 -0.52
N SER A 205 -4.36 18.28 -1.35
CA SER A 205 -5.37 17.24 -1.12
C SER A 205 -5.04 16.41 0.12
N LEU A 206 -3.77 16.07 0.34
CA LEU A 206 -3.35 15.32 1.53
C LEU A 206 -3.38 16.17 2.81
N LEU A 207 -3.03 17.46 2.76
CA LEU A 207 -3.20 18.39 3.88
C LEU A 207 -4.67 18.55 4.26
N HIS A 208 -5.56 18.64 3.27
CA HIS A 208 -6.98 18.66 3.53
C HIS A 208 -7.45 17.37 4.20
N TRP A 209 -7.05 16.23 3.66
CA TRP A 209 -7.37 14.93 4.20
C TRP A 209 -6.88 14.73 5.64
N SER A 210 -5.69 15.19 5.99
CA SER A 210 -5.13 14.99 7.34
C SER A 210 -5.90 15.73 8.43
N THR A 211 -6.68 16.76 8.08
CA THR A 211 -7.55 17.48 9.01
C THR A 211 -8.87 16.74 9.30
N ARG A 212 -9.18 15.67 8.56
CA ARG A 212 -10.42 14.92 8.74
C ARG A 212 -10.32 13.96 9.93
N PRO A 213 -11.38 13.82 10.74
CA PRO A 213 -11.38 12.87 11.85
C PRO A 213 -11.11 11.44 11.38
N GLY A 214 -10.17 10.74 12.00
CA GLY A 214 -9.88 9.33 11.68
C GLY A 214 -9.10 9.13 10.38
N ALA A 215 -8.72 10.19 9.66
CA ALA A 215 -8.02 10.06 8.38
C ALA A 215 -6.57 9.56 8.56
N PRO A 216 -5.70 10.19 9.35
CA PRO A 216 -4.35 9.68 9.63
C PRO A 216 -4.35 8.23 10.15
N GLU A 217 -5.31 7.88 11.00
CA GLU A 217 -5.46 6.56 11.61
C GLU A 217 -5.75 5.47 10.57
N ARG A 218 -6.44 5.80 9.46
CA ARG A 218 -6.65 4.85 8.35
C ARG A 218 -5.34 4.44 7.70
N LEU A 219 -4.38 5.35 7.56
CA LEU A 219 -3.04 5.04 7.04
C LEU A 219 -2.24 4.20 8.04
N LEU A 220 -2.28 4.60 9.32
CA LEU A 220 -1.56 3.90 10.39
C LEU A 220 -2.08 2.47 10.62
N GLY A 221 -3.38 2.25 10.43
CA GLY A 221 -4.03 0.95 10.54
C GLY A 221 -3.77 -0.01 9.37
N LEU A 222 -3.10 0.43 8.30
CA LEU A 222 -2.70 -0.46 7.22
C LEU A 222 -1.57 -1.39 7.67
N ARG A 223 -1.51 -2.58 7.06
CA ARG A 223 -0.42 -3.55 7.25
C ARG A 223 0.94 -2.93 6.90
N GLY A 224 2.00 -3.36 7.59
CA GLY A 224 3.34 -2.77 7.51
C GLY A 224 3.86 -2.52 6.09
N PRO A 225 3.89 -3.54 5.19
CA PRO A 225 4.36 -3.37 3.82
C PRO A 225 3.51 -2.40 2.98
N GLU A 226 2.20 -2.45 3.15
CA GLU A 226 1.27 -1.56 2.44
C GLU A 226 1.39 -0.12 2.92
N ARG A 227 1.49 0.07 4.24
CA ARG A 227 1.71 1.38 4.85
C ARG A 227 3.03 2.00 4.39
N ALA A 228 4.12 1.24 4.42
CA ALA A 228 5.42 1.69 3.95
C ALA A 228 5.40 2.00 2.45
N GLY A 229 4.79 1.13 1.64
CA GLY A 229 4.68 1.28 0.20
C GLY A 229 3.84 2.50 -0.21
N LEU A 230 2.68 2.72 0.41
CA LEU A 230 1.86 3.89 0.17
C LEU A 230 2.51 5.18 0.68
N THR A 231 3.21 5.13 1.82
CA THR A 231 4.00 6.27 2.32
C THR A 231 5.07 6.68 1.31
N ALA A 232 5.82 5.71 0.78
CA ALA A 232 6.83 5.98 -0.24
C ALA A 232 6.21 6.56 -1.52
N PHE A 233 5.11 5.94 -2.00
CA PHE A 233 4.40 6.37 -3.21
C PHE A 233 3.85 7.80 -3.09
N LEU A 234 3.17 8.13 -2.00
CA LEU A 234 2.61 9.47 -1.78
C LEU A 234 3.69 10.55 -1.63
N GLY A 235 4.89 10.17 -1.22
CA GLY A 235 6.07 11.04 -1.14
C GLY A 235 6.87 11.18 -2.45
N GLU A 236 6.44 10.57 -3.55
CA GLU A 236 7.05 10.76 -4.87
C GLU A 236 6.76 12.16 -5.43
N GLU A 237 7.67 12.69 -6.26
CA GLU A 237 7.55 14.04 -6.83
C GLU A 237 6.28 14.20 -7.68
N ASP A 238 5.87 13.14 -8.37
CA ASP A 238 4.63 13.12 -9.17
C ASP A 238 3.35 13.14 -8.31
N GLN A 239 3.46 12.88 -7.00
CA GLN A 239 2.36 12.89 -6.03
C GLN A 239 2.39 14.17 -5.18
N ALA A 240 2.64 14.06 -3.88
CA ALA A 240 2.74 15.19 -2.97
C ALA A 240 4.19 15.62 -2.69
N GLY A 241 5.18 14.90 -3.23
CA GLY A 241 6.59 15.23 -3.16
C GLY A 241 7.09 15.48 -1.74
N LEU A 242 7.94 16.49 -1.58
CA LEU A 242 8.56 16.85 -0.29
C LEU A 242 7.52 17.23 0.78
N ALA A 243 6.46 17.95 0.40
CA ALA A 243 5.39 18.29 1.33
C ALA A 243 4.64 17.03 1.81
N GLY A 244 4.39 16.08 0.91
CA GLY A 244 3.84 14.76 1.25
C GLY A 244 4.73 14.00 2.23
N ARG A 245 6.04 13.98 2.02
CA ARG A 245 7.00 13.34 2.93
C ARG A 245 6.96 13.95 4.34
N ALA A 246 6.91 15.28 4.44
CA ALA A 246 6.78 15.96 5.71
C ALA A 246 5.47 15.60 6.44
N LEU A 247 4.35 15.64 5.71
CA LEU A 247 3.04 15.26 6.23
C LEU A 247 3.03 13.81 6.73
N LEU A 248 3.57 12.88 5.96
CA LEU A 248 3.61 11.47 6.31
C LEU A 248 4.51 11.22 7.53
N ALA A 249 5.61 11.95 7.68
CA ALA A 249 6.43 11.90 8.89
C ALA A 249 5.64 12.33 10.14
N LEU A 250 4.84 13.41 10.04
CA LEU A 250 3.94 13.84 11.12
C LEU A 250 2.90 12.79 11.45
N ILE A 251 2.34 12.11 10.45
CA ILE A 251 1.37 11.03 10.67
C ILE A 251 2.02 9.86 11.42
N HIS A 252 3.22 9.44 11.03
CA HIS A 252 3.97 8.39 11.74
C HIS A 252 4.37 8.80 13.16
N ALA A 253 4.52 10.10 13.42
CA ALA A 253 4.72 10.67 14.76
C ALA A 253 3.41 10.90 15.54
N GLU A 254 2.27 10.38 15.06
CA GLU A 254 0.92 10.55 15.65
C GLU A 254 0.47 12.02 15.77
N ARG A 255 1.01 12.89 14.92
CA ARG A 255 0.74 14.35 14.86
C ARG A 255 0.10 14.79 13.55
N GLY A 256 -0.50 13.85 12.81
CA GLY A 256 -1.07 14.11 11.48
C GLY A 256 -2.16 15.19 11.46
N ALA A 257 -2.97 15.28 12.52
CA ALA A 257 -4.03 16.29 12.64
C ALA A 257 -3.48 17.73 12.72
N ASP A 258 -2.27 17.90 13.27
CA ASP A 258 -1.63 19.21 13.42
C ASP A 258 -0.86 19.65 12.17
N ALA A 259 -0.88 18.86 11.09
CA ALA A 259 0.02 19.07 9.97
C ALA A 259 -0.11 20.45 9.31
N ALA A 260 -1.34 20.95 9.14
CA ALA A 260 -1.56 22.29 8.60
C ALA A 260 -1.01 23.39 9.53
N ALA A 261 -1.24 23.26 10.84
CA ALA A 261 -0.76 24.21 11.84
C ALA A 261 0.77 24.20 11.93
N PHE A 262 1.38 23.02 11.95
CA PHE A 262 2.83 22.86 11.92
C PHE A 262 3.43 23.41 10.62
N GLY A 263 2.79 23.18 9.48
CA GLY A 263 3.21 23.75 8.19
C GLY A 263 3.23 25.29 8.20
N LEU A 264 2.26 25.94 8.85
CA LEU A 264 2.30 27.40 9.03
C LEU A 264 3.47 27.85 9.91
N VAL A 265 3.81 27.10 10.96
CA VAL A 265 5.02 27.36 11.76
C VAL A 265 6.27 27.22 10.90
N CYS A 266 6.33 26.21 10.04
CA CYS A 266 7.42 26.04 9.07
C CYS A 266 7.51 27.22 8.10
N ALA A 267 6.39 27.72 7.57
CA ALA A 267 6.37 28.90 6.71
C ALA A 267 6.91 30.13 7.45
N ALA A 268 6.42 30.38 8.67
CA ALA A 268 6.87 31.48 9.50
C ALA A 268 8.39 31.42 9.76
N LEU A 269 8.94 30.25 10.10
CA LEU A 269 10.35 30.10 10.49
C LEU A 269 11.32 30.01 9.30
N TRP A 270 10.94 29.41 8.18
CA TRP A 270 11.83 29.19 7.02
C TRP A 270 11.66 30.20 5.89
N GLN A 271 10.52 30.90 5.80
CA GLN A 271 10.23 31.82 4.69
C GLN A 271 10.17 33.28 5.16
N HIS A 272 9.49 33.53 6.28
CA HIS A 272 9.15 34.89 6.70
C HIS A 272 10.07 35.44 7.80
N ALA A 273 10.64 34.57 8.65
CA ALA A 273 11.52 34.98 9.73
C ALA A 273 12.89 35.44 9.22
N GLN A 274 13.40 36.51 9.82
CA GLN A 274 14.75 36.98 9.56
C GLN A 274 15.79 35.97 10.09
N PRO A 275 16.95 35.82 9.41
CA PRO A 275 18.04 34.98 9.89
C PRO A 275 18.63 35.55 11.18
N ALA A 276 18.23 35.00 12.33
CA ALA A 276 18.66 35.39 13.66
C ALA A 276 18.93 34.13 14.52
N PRO A 277 19.81 34.20 15.54
CA PRO A 277 20.10 33.06 16.42
C PRO A 277 18.85 32.40 17.03
N GLU A 278 17.85 33.21 17.39
CA GLU A 278 16.57 32.77 17.94
C GLU A 278 15.74 31.99 16.91
N THR A 279 15.77 32.41 15.64
CA THR A 279 15.13 31.70 14.52
C THR A 279 15.76 30.32 14.35
N TYR A 280 17.09 30.21 14.37
CA TYR A 280 17.77 28.91 14.25
C TYR A 280 17.49 28.01 15.47
N GLN A 281 17.39 28.57 16.68
CA GLN A 281 16.98 27.82 17.86
C GLN A 281 15.54 27.30 17.74
N ALA A 282 14.62 28.13 17.22
CA ALA A 282 13.24 27.73 16.98
C ALA A 282 13.15 26.64 15.89
N ARG A 283 13.93 26.76 14.81
CA ARG A 283 14.02 25.74 13.76
C ARG A 283 14.44 24.39 14.33
N GLY A 284 15.51 24.34 15.13
CA GLY A 284 15.96 23.09 15.78
C GLY A 284 14.93 22.46 16.74
N ARG A 285 14.01 23.25 17.32
CA ARG A 285 12.87 22.72 18.10
C ARG A 285 11.75 22.20 17.20
N ALA A 286 11.46 22.91 16.10
CA ALA A 286 10.47 22.49 15.12
C ALA A 286 10.87 21.18 14.43
N GLU A 287 12.16 20.96 14.16
CA GLU A 287 12.66 19.70 13.60
C GLU A 287 12.29 18.48 14.45
N ARG A 288 12.36 18.60 15.78
CA ARG A 288 11.96 17.52 16.71
C ARG A 288 10.47 17.20 16.67
N TYR A 289 9.65 18.11 16.14
CA TYR A 289 8.21 17.88 16.00
C TYR A 289 7.89 16.86 14.89
N LEU A 290 8.80 16.66 13.93
CA LEU A 290 8.68 15.65 12.86
C LEU A 290 8.91 14.21 13.36
N GLY A 291 9.22 14.03 14.64
CA GLY A 291 9.50 12.73 15.26
C GLY A 291 10.99 12.48 15.51
N ASP A 292 11.30 11.32 16.10
CA ASP A 292 12.67 10.95 16.50
C ASP A 292 13.60 10.69 15.30
N GLN A 293 13.03 10.36 14.13
CA GLN A 293 13.74 10.16 12.88
C GLN A 293 13.15 11.07 11.79
N PRO A 294 13.69 12.29 11.59
CA PRO A 294 13.19 13.18 10.56
C PRO A 294 13.44 12.59 9.16
N PRO A 295 12.57 12.90 8.18
CA PRO A 295 12.64 12.34 6.83
C PRO A 295 13.88 12.79 6.02
N ALA A 296 14.61 13.79 6.52
CA ALA A 296 15.82 14.35 5.94
C ALA A 296 16.67 15.04 7.03
N VAL A 297 17.92 15.37 6.73
CA VAL A 297 18.83 16.09 7.64
C VAL A 297 19.52 17.26 6.93
N GLY A 298 19.90 18.29 7.71
CA GLY A 298 20.62 19.46 7.19
C GLY A 298 19.87 20.19 6.08
N GLU A 299 20.56 20.54 4.99
CA GLU A 299 19.98 21.28 3.86
C GLU A 299 18.78 20.58 3.21
N GLN A 300 18.74 19.25 3.23
CA GLN A 300 17.61 18.49 2.69
C GLN A 300 16.36 18.63 3.57
N LEU A 301 16.55 18.75 4.89
CA LEU A 301 15.47 19.03 5.83
C LEU A 301 14.95 20.45 5.63
N ASP A 302 15.84 21.42 5.46
CA ASP A 302 15.48 22.81 5.16
C ASP A 302 14.63 22.91 3.88
N ALA A 303 15.02 22.20 2.82
CA ALA A 303 14.26 22.14 1.57
C ALA A 303 12.88 21.50 1.77
N LEU A 304 12.82 20.39 2.49
CA LEU A 304 11.57 19.67 2.79
C LEU A 304 10.61 20.53 3.60
N VAL A 305 11.09 21.13 4.69
CA VAL A 305 10.29 21.99 5.58
C VAL A 305 9.88 23.28 4.88
N GLY A 306 10.74 23.86 4.05
CA GLY A 306 10.43 25.02 3.24
C GLY A 306 9.30 24.77 2.23
N VAL A 307 9.34 23.63 1.51
CA VAL A 307 8.28 23.23 0.57
C VAL A 307 6.98 22.90 1.30
N PHE A 308 7.07 22.19 2.42
CA PHE A 308 5.92 21.88 3.26
C PHE A 308 5.24 23.15 3.79
N GLY A 309 6.03 24.11 4.27
CA GLY A 309 5.51 25.39 4.74
C GLY A 309 4.78 26.17 3.65
N ARG A 310 5.33 26.25 2.43
CA ARG A 310 4.66 26.93 1.30
C ARG A 310 3.33 26.26 0.98
N SER A 311 3.33 24.93 0.93
CA SER A 311 2.13 24.15 0.64
C SER A 311 1.03 24.36 1.69
N ALA A 312 1.40 24.45 2.97
CA ALA A 312 0.46 24.73 4.05
C ALA A 312 -0.08 26.16 4.01
N GLU A 313 0.77 27.15 3.72
CA GLU A 313 0.36 28.55 3.57
C GLU A 313 -0.61 28.73 2.38
N GLU A 314 -0.31 28.12 1.23
CA GLU A 314 -1.19 28.10 0.07
C GLU A 314 -2.54 27.42 0.39
N TYR A 315 -2.51 26.28 1.08
CA TYR A 315 -3.70 25.53 1.48
C TYR A 315 -4.61 26.38 2.39
N VAL A 316 -4.04 26.98 3.43
CA VAL A 316 -4.79 27.83 4.37
C VAL A 316 -5.30 29.10 3.69
N SER A 317 -4.51 29.71 2.81
CA SER A 317 -4.93 30.87 2.01
C SER A 317 -6.10 30.53 1.09
N ALA A 318 -6.09 29.35 0.47
CA ALA A 318 -7.18 28.86 -0.35
C ALA A 318 -8.46 28.62 0.48
N LEU A 319 -8.34 28.06 1.69
CA LEU A 319 -9.46 27.90 2.62
C LEU A 319 -10.06 29.24 3.04
N LEU A 320 -9.22 30.20 3.43
CA LEU A 320 -9.67 31.55 3.80
C LEU A 320 -10.40 32.21 2.63
N THR A 321 -9.84 32.14 1.42
CA THR A 321 -10.46 32.72 0.21
C THR A 321 -11.78 32.04 -0.14
N ALA A 322 -11.90 30.73 0.06
CA ALA A 322 -13.16 30.01 -0.13
C ALA A 322 -14.21 30.39 0.94
N GLY A 323 -13.80 30.51 2.19
CA GLY A 323 -14.66 30.95 3.30
C GLY A 323 -15.22 32.35 3.10
N HIS A 324 -14.40 33.30 2.63
CA HIS A 324 -14.85 34.66 2.30
C HIS A 324 -15.89 34.68 1.17
N ARG A 325 -15.74 33.82 0.15
CA ARG A 325 -16.72 33.69 -0.95
C ARG A 325 -18.03 33.08 -0.48
N GLY A 326 -17.99 32.04 0.37
CA GLY A 326 -19.19 31.42 0.94
C GLY A 326 -19.95 32.35 1.88
N GLY A 327 -19.24 33.04 2.78
CA GLY A 327 -19.85 34.00 3.70
C GLY A 327 -20.43 35.23 2.99
N GLY A 328 -19.84 35.65 1.87
CA GLY A 328 -20.40 36.71 1.01
C GLY A 328 -21.70 36.29 0.32
N ALA A 329 -21.77 35.05 -0.18
CA ALA A 329 -22.97 34.51 -0.81
C ALA A 329 -24.13 34.33 0.19
N ASP A 330 -23.85 33.84 1.40
CA ASP A 330 -24.85 33.72 2.47
C ASP A 330 -25.31 35.10 2.97
N ALA A 331 -24.39 36.08 3.06
CA ALA A 331 -24.75 37.45 3.43
C ALA A 331 -25.61 38.14 2.36
N ASP A 332 -25.35 37.90 1.08
CA ASP A 332 -26.13 38.46 -0.02
C ASP A 332 -27.49 37.74 -0.17
N GLN A 333 -27.57 36.43 0.03
CA GLN A 333 -28.84 35.70 0.14
C GLN A 333 -29.67 36.18 1.35
N ALA A 334 -29.04 36.42 2.49
CA ALA A 334 -29.71 36.98 3.66
C ALA A 334 -30.22 38.41 3.42
N ARG A 335 -29.48 39.24 2.66
CA ARG A 335 -29.94 40.58 2.24
C ARG A 335 -31.08 40.52 1.23
N GLU A 336 -31.02 39.59 0.29
CA GLU A 336 -32.05 39.39 -0.73
C GLU A 336 -33.35 38.85 -0.11
N ALA A 337 -33.26 37.91 0.84
CA ALA A 337 -34.38 37.43 1.64
C ALA A 337 -35.03 38.54 2.48
N ARG A 338 -34.23 39.47 3.03
CA ARG A 338 -34.75 40.67 3.72
C ARG A 338 -35.43 41.65 2.78
N ARG A 339 -34.93 41.82 1.55
CA ARG A 339 -35.59 42.65 0.51
C ARG A 339 -36.91 42.04 0.04
N THR A 340 -37.00 40.72 -0.10
CA THR A 340 -38.23 40.03 -0.53
C THR A 340 -39.26 39.89 0.58
N SER A 341 -38.83 39.79 1.85
CA SER A 341 -39.75 39.63 2.98
C SER A 341 -40.37 40.94 3.49
N GLY A 342 -39.97 42.11 2.98
CA GLY A 342 -40.69 43.37 3.18
C GLY A 342 -40.95 43.74 4.65
N ILE A 343 -39.95 43.61 5.53
CA ILE A 343 -40.04 44.14 6.90
C ILE A 343 -39.00 45.26 7.02
N VAL A 344 -39.52 46.50 7.06
CA VAL A 344 -38.82 47.70 7.56
C VAL A 344 -38.72 47.59 9.08
#